data_AF-A0A948ZGL5-F1
#
_entry.id   AF-A0A948ZGL5-F1
#
_cell.length_a   1.000
_cell.length_b   1.000
_cell.length_c   1.000
_cell.angle_alpha   90.00
_cell.angle_beta   90.00
_cell.angle_gamma   90.00
#
_symmetry.space_group_name_H-M   'P 1'
#
loop_
_entity.id
_entity.type
_entity.pdbx_description
1 polymer ?
#
loop_
_entity_poly.entity_id
_entity_poly.type
_entity_poly.pdbx_seq_one_letter_code
_entity_poly.pdbx_strand_id
1 'polypeptide(L)'
;MIATMVVDEIRRMLREGRLSQRKIAVRLSVSRGTVNAVARGKRPDYSARRRREDDDFIPPMGIPVRCPGCGGLAQMPCLLCYIQKLQKKNCRTASR
;
A
#
# COMPACT_ATOMS: atom_id res chain seq x y z
N MET A 1 12.80 -1.11 -11.40
CA MET A 1 12.56 -0.19 -10.25
C MET A 1 13.70 0.81 -10.23
N ILE A 2 13.45 2.11 -10.08
CA ILE A 2 14.51 3.16 -10.14
C ILE A 2 14.71 3.72 -8.74
N ALA A 3 15.96 3.96 -8.33
CA ALA A 3 16.29 4.49 -7.01
C ALA A 3 15.59 5.83 -6.74
N THR A 4 15.23 6.08 -5.48
CA THR A 4 14.59 7.32 -5.02
C THR A 4 15.47 8.55 -5.29
N MET A 5 16.79 8.42 -5.07
CA MET A 5 17.76 9.49 -5.35
C MET A 5 17.70 9.98 -6.81
N VAL A 6 17.53 9.06 -7.77
CA VAL A 6 17.41 9.41 -9.19
C VAL A 6 16.10 10.16 -9.46
N VAL A 7 15.02 9.86 -8.74
CA VAL A 7 13.74 10.57 -8.87
C VAL A 7 13.86 12.00 -8.35
N ASP A 8 14.50 12.18 -7.21
CA ASP A 8 14.68 13.50 -6.61
C ASP A 8 15.57 14.38 -7.47
N GLU A 9 16.59 13.79 -8.09
CA GLU A 9 17.43 14.46 -9.06
C GLU A 9 16.66 14.85 -10.34
N ILE A 10 15.78 13.97 -10.84
CA ILE A 10 14.86 14.33 -11.96
C ILE A 10 13.96 15.51 -11.55
N ARG A 11 13.38 15.50 -10.34
CA ARG A 11 12.53 16.59 -9.83
C ARG A 11 13.32 17.89 -9.71
N ARG A 12 14.58 17.84 -9.27
CA ARG A 12 15.48 18.99 -9.21
C ARG A 12 15.72 19.57 -10.60
N MET A 13 16.14 18.75 -11.56
CA MET A 13 16.40 19.19 -12.93
C MET A 13 15.14 19.72 -13.65
N LEU A 14 13.97 19.13 -13.37
CA LEU A 14 12.69 19.63 -13.90
C LEU A 14 12.31 20.99 -13.31
N ARG A 15 12.57 21.22 -12.02
CA ARG A 15 12.34 22.54 -11.37
C ARG A 15 13.29 23.61 -11.89
N GLU A 16 14.53 23.26 -12.20
CA GLU A 16 15.50 24.19 -12.78
C GLU A 16 15.11 24.66 -14.18
N GLY A 17 14.35 23.86 -14.94
CA GLY A 17 13.82 24.23 -16.26
C GLY A 17 14.87 24.39 -17.37
N ARG A 18 16.16 24.18 -17.07
CA ARG A 18 17.28 24.39 -18.01
C ARG A 18 17.44 23.30 -19.06
N LEU A 19 16.97 22.08 -18.76
CA LEU A 19 17.15 20.91 -19.61
C LEU A 19 15.79 20.34 -20.05
N SER A 20 15.70 19.96 -21.33
CA SER A 20 14.53 19.23 -21.82
C SER A 20 14.49 17.82 -21.22
N GLN A 21 13.29 17.23 -21.13
CA GLN A 21 13.12 15.87 -20.60
C GLN A 21 14.01 14.83 -21.30
N ARG A 22 14.30 15.01 -22.60
CA ARG A 22 15.20 14.14 -23.37
C ARG A 22 16.65 14.29 -22.91
N LYS A 23 17.11 15.51 -22.64
CA LYS A 23 18.46 15.76 -22.11
C LYS A 23 18.61 15.22 -20.68
N ILE A 24 17.58 15.37 -19.84
CA ILE A 24 17.54 14.79 -18.49
C ILE A 24 17.65 13.26 -18.55
N ALA A 25 16.91 12.62 -19.46
CA ALA A 25 16.93 11.18 -19.65
C ALA A 25 18.34 10.64 -20.01
N VAL A 26 19.03 11.31 -20.95
CA VAL A 26 20.40 10.94 -21.34
C VAL A 26 21.37 11.16 -20.18
N ARG A 27 21.24 12.29 -19.47
CA ARG A 27 22.17 12.63 -18.37
C ARG A 27 22.08 11.68 -17.18
N LEU A 28 20.88 11.19 -16.86
CA LEU A 28 20.64 10.28 -15.74
C LEU A 28 20.53 8.81 -16.17
N SER A 29 20.82 8.51 -17.45
CA SER A 29 20.73 7.15 -18.03
C SER A 29 19.40 6.46 -17.74
N VAL A 30 18.29 7.20 -17.83
CA VAL A 30 16.92 6.70 -17.66
C VAL A 30 16.11 6.84 -18.94
N SER A 31 15.03 6.07 -19.06
CA SER A 31 14.13 6.22 -20.21
C SER A 31 13.40 7.57 -20.19
N ARG A 32 13.09 8.11 -21.38
CA ARG A 32 12.21 9.29 -21.51
C ARG A 32 10.85 9.06 -20.85
N GLY A 33 10.33 7.83 -20.92
CA GLY A 33 9.07 7.43 -20.28
C GLY A 33 9.12 7.60 -18.76
N THR A 34 10.25 7.27 -18.13
CA THR A 34 10.48 7.51 -16.70
C THR A 34 10.41 9.00 -16.36
N VAL A 35 11.13 9.85 -17.10
CA VAL A 35 11.15 11.30 -16.84
C VAL A 35 9.74 11.88 -17.00
N ASN A 36 9.01 11.45 -18.03
CA ASN A 36 7.62 11.87 -18.25
C ASN A 36 6.68 11.39 -17.12
N ALA A 37 6.85 10.17 -16.62
CA ALA A 37 6.06 9.65 -15.50
C ALA A 37 6.30 10.43 -14.20
N VAL A 38 7.55 10.87 -13.96
CA VAL A 38 7.89 11.75 -12.83
C VAL A 38 7.31 13.14 -13.03
N ALA A 39 7.46 13.73 -14.23
CA ALA A 39 6.93 15.06 -14.54
C ALA A 39 5.39 15.14 -14.41
N ARG A 40 4.67 14.07 -14.78
CA ARG A 40 3.21 13.98 -14.67
C ARG A 40 2.71 13.59 -13.27
N GLY A 41 3.60 13.32 -12.31
CA GLY A 41 3.21 12.81 -10.99
C GLY A 41 2.57 11.41 -11.01
N LYS A 42 2.62 10.70 -12.15
CA LYS A 42 2.01 9.36 -12.31
C LYS A 42 2.81 8.24 -11.64
N ARG A 43 4.02 8.55 -11.16
CA ARG A 43 4.82 7.58 -10.40
C ARG A 43 4.32 7.55 -8.95
N PRO A 44 3.82 6.41 -8.45
CA PRO A 44 3.48 6.26 -7.05
C PRO A 44 4.69 6.62 -6.18
N ASP A 45 4.47 7.36 -5.10
CA ASP A 45 5.52 7.63 -4.13
C ASP A 45 5.84 6.34 -3.37
N TYR A 46 6.81 5.59 -3.89
CA TYR A 46 7.27 4.34 -3.28
C TYR A 46 7.91 4.59 -1.91
N SER A 47 8.40 5.81 -1.61
CA SER A 47 8.91 6.12 -0.27
C SER A 47 7.78 6.22 0.75
N ALA A 48 6.64 6.82 0.37
CA ALA A 48 5.42 6.81 1.18
C ALA A 48 4.85 5.40 1.33
N ARG A 49 5.00 4.53 0.32
CA ARG A 49 4.57 3.13 0.39
C ARG A 49 5.44 2.28 1.31
N ARG A 50 6.75 2.53 1.35
CA ARG A 50 7.70 1.83 2.25
C ARG A 50 7.52 2.21 3.72
N ARG A 51 7.04 3.42 4.01
CA ARG A 51 6.68 3.81 5.39
C ARG A 51 5.51 3.02 5.98
N ARG A 52 4.77 2.24 5.19
CA ARG A 52 3.75 1.30 5.69
C ARG A 52 4.29 -0.10 5.97
N GLU A 53 5.57 -0.36 5.72
CA GLU A 53 6.17 -1.68 5.98
C GLU A 53 6.59 -1.86 7.45
N ASP A 54 6.47 -0.82 8.27
CA ASP A 54 6.44 -0.89 9.75
C ASP A 54 5.09 -0.35 10.27
N ASP A 55 3.98 -0.69 9.60
CA ASP A 55 2.70 -0.66 10.31
C ASP A 55 2.88 -1.62 11.50
N ASP A 56 2.61 -1.16 12.72
CA ASP A 56 2.66 -1.87 14.02
C ASP A 56 1.73 -3.11 14.05
N PHE A 57 1.83 -3.97 13.04
CA PHE A 57 1.10 -5.20 12.91
C PHE A 57 1.73 -6.21 13.86
N ILE A 58 1.33 -6.09 15.12
CA ILE A 58 1.52 -7.13 16.10
C ILE A 58 0.53 -8.24 15.69
N PRO A 59 0.99 -9.37 15.11
CA PRO A 59 0.09 -10.48 14.87
C PRO A 59 -0.54 -10.85 16.22
N PRO A 60 -1.84 -11.13 16.27
CA PRO A 60 -2.48 -11.47 17.52
C PRO A 60 -1.74 -12.70 18.10
N MET A 61 -1.30 -12.56 19.35
CA MET A 61 -0.49 -13.58 20.02
C MET A 61 -1.42 -14.56 20.72
N GLY A 62 -1.24 -15.86 20.44
CA GLY A 62 -2.01 -16.93 21.07
C GLY A 62 -1.95 -18.22 20.28
N ILE A 63 -2.06 -19.35 20.98
CA ILE A 63 -2.14 -20.67 20.37
C ILE A 63 -3.47 -20.75 19.61
N PRO A 64 -3.48 -21.00 18.30
CA PRO A 64 -4.71 -21.24 17.56
C PRO A 64 -5.42 -22.48 18.13
N VAL A 65 -6.69 -22.33 18.48
CA VAL A 65 -7.52 -23.43 18.97
C VAL A 65 -8.72 -23.63 18.05
N ARG A 66 -9.30 -24.83 18.05
CA ARG A 66 -10.54 -25.09 17.31
C ARG A 66 -11.69 -24.36 17.99
N CYS A 67 -12.40 -23.51 17.25
CA CYS A 67 -13.55 -22.78 17.77
C CYS A 67 -14.72 -23.76 18.03
N PRO A 68 -15.33 -23.75 19.23
CA PRO A 68 -16.47 -24.62 19.52
C PRO A 68 -17.75 -24.27 18.75
N GLY A 69 -17.82 -23.07 18.16
CA GLY A 69 -18.99 -22.62 17.40
C GLY A 69 -18.97 -23.02 15.92
N CYS A 70 -17.86 -22.76 15.23
CA CYS A 70 -17.73 -23.00 13.79
C CYS A 70 -16.75 -24.12 13.42
N GLY A 71 -16.01 -24.67 14.38
CA GLY A 71 -14.98 -25.69 14.14
C GLY A 71 -13.70 -25.19 13.46
N GLY A 72 -13.60 -23.90 13.11
CA GLY A 72 -12.40 -23.32 12.50
C GLY A 72 -11.21 -23.24 13.47
N LEU A 73 -9.99 -23.42 12.97
CA LEU A 73 -8.78 -23.15 13.74
C LEU A 73 -8.55 -21.63 13.75
N ALA A 74 -8.70 -21.01 14.92
CA ALA A 74 -8.63 -19.56 15.07
C ALA A 74 -8.07 -19.19 16.44
N GLN A 75 -7.55 -17.98 16.56
CA GLN A 75 -7.32 -17.40 17.88
C GLN A 75 -8.66 -16.91 18.45
N MET A 76 -8.85 -17.09 19.75
CA MET A 76 -10.08 -16.72 20.42
C MET A 76 -10.04 -15.25 20.85
N PRO A 77 -11.14 -14.50 20.71
CA PRO A 77 -12.45 -14.91 20.20
C PRO A 77 -12.50 -15.07 18.67
N CYS A 78 -13.23 -16.07 18.17
CA CYS A 78 -13.32 -16.33 16.73
C CYS A 78 -14.01 -15.18 15.97
N LEU A 79 -13.23 -14.41 15.21
CA LEU A 79 -13.71 -13.26 14.42
C LEU A 79 -14.78 -13.65 13.40
N LEU A 80 -14.68 -14.84 12.79
CA LEU A 80 -15.68 -15.35 11.85
C LEU A 80 -17.05 -15.51 12.53
N CYS A 81 -17.08 -16.15 13.70
CA CYS A 81 -18.32 -16.29 14.48
C CYS A 81 -18.86 -14.93 14.93
N TYR A 82 -17.97 -13.99 15.26
CA TYR A 82 -18.38 -12.63 15.62
C TYR A 82 -19.08 -11.92 14.46
N ILE A 83 -18.48 -11.92 13.26
CA ILE A 83 -19.06 -11.30 12.06
C ILE A 83 -20.39 -11.94 11.69
N GLN A 84 -20.49 -13.28 11.70
CA GLN A 84 -21.75 -13.97 11.41
C GLN A 84 -22.86 -13.58 12.40
N LYS A 85 -22.54 -13.40 13.69
CA LYS A 85 -23.50 -12.91 14.68
C LYS A 85 -23.96 -11.49 14.37
N LEU A 86 -23.05 -10.60 13.97
CA LEU A 86 -23.41 -9.23 13.56
C LEU A 86 -24.33 -9.23 12.34
N GLN A 87 -24.02 -10.01 11.30
CA GLN A 87 -24.84 -10.11 10.10
C GLN A 87 -26.26 -10.61 10.42
N LYS A 88 -26.39 -11.63 11.29
CA LYS A 88 -27.70 -12.12 11.75
C LYS A 88 -28.50 -11.06 12.51
N LYS A 89 -27.84 -10.21 13.31
CA LYS A 89 -28.51 -9.09 14.01
C LYS A 89 -29.01 -8.05 13.02
N ASN A 90 -28.16 -7.64 12.08
CA ASN A 90 -28.50 -6.60 11.09
C ASN A 90 -29.61 -7.04 10.14
N CYS A 91 -29.69 -8.34 9.81
CA CYS A 91 -30.80 -8.90 9.02
C CYS A 91 -32.14 -8.87 9.79
N ARG A 92 -32.14 -9.05 11.12
CA ARG A 92 -33.37 -8.96 11.94
C ARG A 92 -33.90 -7.53 12.09
N THR A 93 -33.05 -6.52 11.95
CA THR A 93 -33.44 -5.11 12.03
C THR A 93 -33.86 -4.49 10.70
N ALA A 94 -33.58 -5.17 9.56
CA ALA A 94 -33.88 -4.67 8.22
C ALA A 94 -35.21 -5.18 7.63
N SER A 95 -36.03 -5.89 8.42
CA SER A 95 -37.35 -6.42 8.01
C SER A 95 -38.53 -5.74 8.72
N ARG A 96 -38.47 -4.41 8.88
CA ARG A 96 -39.61 -3.57 9.26
C ARG A 96 -39.61 -2.28 8.44
#